data_AF-A0A966Q1I3-F1
#
_entry.id   AF-A0A966Q1I3-F1
#
_cell.length_a   1.000
_cell.length_b   1.000
_cell.length_c   1.000
_cell.angle_alpha   90.00
_cell.angle_beta   90.00
_cell.angle_gamma   90.00
#
_symmetry.space_group_name_H-M   'P 1'
#
loop_
_entity.id
_entity.type
_entity.pdbx_description
1 polymer ?
#
loop_
_entity_poly.entity_id
_entity_poly.type
_entity_poly.pdbx_seq_one_letter_code
_entity_poly.pdbx_strand_id
1 'polypeptide(L)'
;FIYPIKMDGLMDENKKEITIVNGLMEVSHAPTGCMLIKRQVFDKMIKAYPDDRIDQATIVNGEAKINPYMYNFFDTVHDPETKKYYGEDFGFCRKWTAIGGKCYCYIDDFITHVGEYQYNGRLKDNLEFKPVDDSQKNK
;
A
#
# COMPACT_ATOMS: atom_id res chain seq x y z
N PHE A 1 -10.15 13.58 10.70
CA PHE A 1 -8.88 13.46 9.95
C PHE A 1 -8.90 12.11 9.26
N ILE A 2 -8.89 12.09 7.93
CA ILE A 2 -8.87 10.83 7.18
C ILE A 2 -7.44 10.31 7.29
N TYR A 3 -7.27 9.15 7.91
CA TYR A 3 -5.99 8.44 8.05
C TYR A 3 -5.33 8.29 6.67
N PRO A 4 -3.99 8.09 6.58
CA PRO A 4 -3.28 7.92 5.31
C PRO A 4 -3.60 6.59 4.61
N ILE A 5 -4.81 6.08 4.77
CA ILE A 5 -5.33 4.84 4.23
C ILE A 5 -6.54 5.19 3.38
N LYS A 6 -6.51 4.76 2.13
CA LYS A 6 -7.64 4.91 1.23
C LYS A 6 -8.38 3.59 1.09
N MET A 7 -9.70 3.70 0.97
CA MET A 7 -10.63 2.57 0.79
C MET A 7 -11.47 2.71 -0.49
N ASP A 8 -11.02 3.56 -1.42
CA ASP A 8 -11.74 3.86 -2.66
C ASP A 8 -12.13 2.56 -3.38
N GLY A 9 -13.44 2.35 -3.62
CA GLY A 9 -13.98 1.15 -4.29
C GLY A 9 -14.05 -0.11 -3.43
N LEU A 10 -13.71 -0.04 -2.13
CA LEU A 10 -13.74 -1.18 -1.19
C LEU A 10 -14.84 -1.08 -0.13
N MET A 11 -15.53 0.05 -0.03
CA MET A 11 -16.68 0.24 0.86
C MET A 11 -17.98 0.02 0.10
N ASP A 12 -18.91 -0.73 0.69
CA ASP A 12 -20.31 -0.70 0.27
C ASP A 12 -20.87 0.69 0.58
N GLU A 13 -21.13 1.48 -0.46
CA GLU A 13 -21.61 2.87 -0.36
C GLU A 13 -22.92 2.97 0.45
N ASN A 14 -23.71 1.91 0.49
CA ASN A 14 -24.97 1.86 1.22
C ASN A 14 -24.81 1.48 2.70
N LYS A 15 -23.71 0.84 3.09
CA LYS A 15 -23.52 0.32 4.47
C LYS A 15 -22.33 0.90 5.22
N LYS A 16 -21.36 1.53 4.54
CA LYS A 16 -20.10 2.02 5.14
C LYS A 16 -19.44 0.96 6.06
N GLU A 17 -19.52 -0.31 5.65
CA GLU A 17 -18.94 -1.43 6.39
C GLU A 17 -17.52 -1.72 5.87
N ILE A 18 -16.61 -2.08 6.79
CA ILE A 18 -15.27 -2.56 6.48
C ILE A 18 -15.15 -3.97 7.04
N THR A 19 -14.75 -4.93 6.21
CA THR A 19 -14.50 -6.30 6.65
C THR A 19 -13.06 -6.42 7.12
N ILE A 20 -12.87 -6.92 8.34
CA ILE A 20 -11.55 -7.21 8.91
C ILE A 20 -11.51 -8.70 9.22
N VAL A 21 -10.53 -9.41 8.65
CA VAL A 21 -10.34 -10.84 8.86
C VAL A 21 -8.96 -11.06 9.45
N ASN A 22 -8.88 -11.61 10.67
CA ASN A 22 -7.62 -11.87 11.37
C ASN A 22 -6.70 -10.63 11.45
N GLY A 23 -7.28 -9.46 11.74
CA GLY A 23 -6.54 -8.20 11.83
C GLY A 23 -6.13 -7.59 10.50
N LEU A 24 -6.45 -8.23 9.37
CA LEU A 24 -6.17 -7.72 8.02
C LEU A 24 -7.38 -6.98 7.48
N MET A 25 -7.12 -5.77 7.01
CA MET A 25 -8.08 -4.87 6.40
C MET A 25 -7.63 -4.61 4.96
N GLU A 26 -8.49 -4.88 3.97
CA GLU A 26 -8.20 -4.56 2.56
C GLU A 26 -8.21 -3.03 2.38
N VAL A 27 -7.22 -2.50 1.67
CA VAL A 27 -7.01 -1.07 1.45
C VAL A 27 -6.69 -0.81 -0.02
N SER A 28 -7.07 0.36 -0.54
CA SER A 28 -6.64 0.76 -1.87
C SER A 28 -5.24 1.36 -1.86
N HIS A 29 -4.89 2.09 -0.79
CA HIS A 29 -3.56 2.69 -0.61
C HIS A 29 -3.15 2.66 0.86
N ALA A 30 -1.88 2.39 1.12
CA ALA A 30 -1.27 2.41 2.45
C ALA A 30 0.17 2.94 2.39
N PRO A 31 0.67 3.59 3.45
CA PRO A 31 2.08 4.00 3.55
C PRO A 31 3.01 2.79 3.71
N THR A 32 4.28 2.92 3.30
CA THR A 32 5.23 1.78 3.23
C THR A 32 6.20 1.68 4.40
N GLY A 33 6.05 2.51 5.45
CA GLY A 33 6.99 2.57 6.58
C GLY A 33 7.28 1.23 7.27
N CYS A 34 6.33 0.30 7.26
CA CYS A 34 6.57 -1.11 7.61
C CYS A 34 5.70 -2.00 6.71
N MET A 35 6.30 -2.57 5.65
CA MET A 35 5.59 -3.34 4.64
C MET A 35 6.21 -4.71 4.42
N LEU A 36 5.35 -5.72 4.26
CA LEU A 36 5.73 -7.06 3.81
C LEU A 36 5.22 -7.26 2.38
N ILE A 37 6.14 -7.43 1.43
CA ILE A 37 5.82 -7.66 0.02
C ILE A 37 6.26 -9.07 -0.37
N LYS A 38 5.34 -9.86 -0.92
CA LYS A 38 5.70 -11.19 -1.46
C LYS A 38 6.56 -10.99 -2.71
N ARG A 39 7.67 -11.72 -2.84
CA ARG A 39 8.58 -11.64 -4.01
C ARG A 39 7.86 -11.70 -5.36
N GLN A 40 6.85 -12.57 -5.49
CA GLN A 40 6.05 -12.73 -6.71
C GLN A 40 5.31 -11.45 -7.16
N VAL A 41 5.14 -10.46 -6.28
CA VAL A 41 4.56 -9.15 -6.64
C VAL A 41 5.46 -8.48 -7.67
N PHE A 42 6.78 -8.44 -7.41
CA PHE A 42 7.75 -7.87 -8.34
C PHE A 42 7.83 -8.67 -9.65
N ASP A 43 7.82 -10.01 -9.59
CA ASP A 43 7.82 -10.85 -10.80
C ASP A 43 6.62 -10.54 -11.72
N LYS A 44 5.46 -10.23 -11.13
CA LYS A 44 4.26 -9.82 -11.87
C LYS A 44 4.36 -8.39 -12.39
N MET A 45 4.85 -7.47 -11.58
CA MET A 45 5.03 -6.07 -11.98
C MET A 45 6.05 -5.92 -13.11
N ILE A 46 7.16 -6.66 -13.09
CA ILE A 46 8.14 -6.67 -14.20
C ILE A 46 7.49 -7.12 -15.52
N LYS A 47 6.61 -8.13 -15.47
CA LYS A 47 5.90 -8.62 -16.65
C LYS A 47 4.86 -7.61 -17.16
N ALA A 48 4.18 -6.92 -16.26
CA ALA A 48 3.13 -5.96 -16.62
C ALA A 48 3.68 -4.59 -17.02
N TYR A 49 4.85 -4.21 -16.50
CA TYR A 49 5.48 -2.90 -16.67
C TYR A 49 6.94 -3.06 -17.13
N PRO A 50 7.18 -3.57 -18.35
CA PRO A 50 8.55 -3.74 -18.87
C PRO A 50 9.30 -2.40 -19.01
N ASP A 51 8.55 -1.31 -19.25
CA ASP A 51 9.10 0.04 -19.43
C ASP A 51 9.51 0.72 -18.12
N ASP A 52 9.16 0.14 -16.96
CA ASP A 52 9.60 0.65 -15.65
C ASP A 52 11.07 0.36 -15.37
N ARG A 53 11.75 -0.40 -16.22
CA ARG A 53 13.19 -0.67 -16.08
C ARG A 53 13.98 0.62 -16.24
N ILE A 54 14.86 0.88 -15.28
CA ILE A 54 15.76 2.03 -15.31
C ILE A 54 17.12 1.58 -15.81
N ASP A 55 17.53 2.08 -16.97
CA ASP A 55 18.87 1.88 -17.53
C ASP A 55 19.82 3.00 -17.09
N GLN A 56 20.11 3.04 -15.79
CA GLN A 56 21.08 3.95 -15.20
C GLN A 56 22.31 3.19 -14.72
N ALA A 57 23.48 3.53 -15.27
CA ALA A 57 24.74 2.98 -14.79
C ALA A 57 25.13 3.62 -13.46
N THR A 58 25.48 2.79 -12.48
CA THR A 58 25.99 3.22 -11.18
C THR A 58 27.46 2.84 -11.06
N ILE A 59 28.27 3.71 -10.46
CA ILE A 59 29.67 3.40 -10.20
C ILE A 59 29.74 2.40 -9.04
N VAL A 60 30.18 1.18 -9.33
CA VAL A 60 30.40 0.12 -8.34
C VAL A 60 31.86 -0.29 -8.44
N ASN A 61 32.64 -0.02 -7.39
CA ASN A 61 34.08 -0.27 -7.34
C ASN A 61 34.87 0.44 -8.46
N GLY A 62 34.49 1.68 -8.80
CA GLY A 62 35.17 2.48 -9.82
C GLY A 62 34.79 2.16 -11.27
N GLU A 63 33.90 1.20 -11.50
CA GLU A 63 33.41 0.81 -12.82
C GLU A 63 31.92 1.15 -12.96
N ALA A 64 31.53 1.64 -14.14
CA ALA A 64 30.12 1.85 -14.47
C ALA A 64 29.44 0.49 -14.71
N LYS A 65 28.46 0.14 -13.87
CA LYS A 65 27.69 -1.11 -13.98
C LYS A 65 26.20 -0.81 -14.07
N ILE A 66 25.54 -1.48 -15.02
CA ILE A 66 24.08 -1.45 -15.16
C ILE A 66 23.52 -2.62 -14.34
N ASN A 67 22.49 -2.35 -13.53
CA ASN A 67 21.74 -3.38 -12.82
C ASN A 67 20.48 -3.76 -13.63
N PRO A 68 20.38 -4.99 -14.18
CA PRO A 68 19.22 -5.40 -14.98
C PRO A 68 17.93 -5.53 -14.16
N TYR A 69 18.02 -5.45 -12.83
CA TYR A 69 16.91 -5.52 -11.89
C TYR A 69 16.56 -4.16 -11.26
N MET A 70 17.03 -3.05 -11.84
CA MET A 70 16.63 -1.71 -11.41
C MET A 70 15.30 -1.33 -12.08
N TYR A 71 14.23 -1.26 -11.28
CA TYR A 71 12.87 -0.95 -11.75
C TYR A 71 12.23 0.13 -10.89
N ASN A 72 11.45 1.00 -11.52
CA ASN A 72 10.72 2.09 -10.85
C ASN A 72 9.37 1.65 -10.28
N PHE A 73 9.39 0.74 -9.30
CA PHE A 73 8.16 0.26 -8.66
C PHE A 73 7.51 1.31 -7.74
N PHE A 74 8.32 2.17 -7.12
CA PHE A 74 7.92 3.18 -6.15
C PHE A 74 8.05 4.58 -6.75
N ASP A 75 7.20 4.86 -7.75
CA ASP A 75 7.22 6.14 -8.45
C ASP A 75 6.21 7.14 -7.85
N THR A 76 6.48 8.42 -8.05
CA THR A 76 5.51 9.48 -7.74
C THR A 76 4.54 9.64 -8.90
N VAL A 77 3.26 9.87 -8.60
CA VAL A 77 2.23 9.97 -9.63
C VAL A 77 1.50 11.29 -9.51
N HIS A 78 1.56 12.11 -10.56
CA HIS A 78 0.69 13.26 -10.72
C HIS A 78 -0.49 12.89 -11.61
N ASP A 79 -1.69 12.94 -11.03
CA ASP A 79 -2.93 12.60 -11.71
C ASP A 79 -3.53 13.84 -12.38
N PRO A 80 -3.54 13.93 -13.73
CA PRO A 80 -3.90 15.14 -14.44
C PRO A 80 -5.40 15.44 -14.40
N GLU A 81 -6.25 14.45 -14.11
CA GLU A 81 -7.70 14.63 -14.02
C GLU A 81 -8.08 15.20 -12.66
N THR A 82 -7.62 14.54 -11.60
CA THR A 82 -7.93 14.94 -10.22
C THR A 82 -7.02 16.06 -9.69
N LYS A 83 -5.96 16.40 -10.43
CA LYS A 83 -4.89 17.34 -10.03
C LYS A 83 -4.21 16.96 -8.70
N LYS A 84 -4.21 15.68 -8.36
CA LYS A 84 -3.63 15.16 -7.12
C LYS A 84 -2.24 14.62 -7.37
N TYR A 85 -1.35 14.87 -6.42
CA TYR A 85 -0.04 14.25 -6.36
C TYR A 85 -0.06 13.09 -5.36
N TYR A 86 0.52 11.97 -5.78
CA TYR A 86 0.65 10.76 -5.00
C TYR A 86 2.14 10.48 -4.78
N GLY A 87 2.54 10.32 -3.52
CA GLY A 87 3.90 9.90 -3.18
C GLY A 87 4.17 8.45 -3.59
N GLU A 88 5.43 8.06 -3.46
CA GLU A 88 6.00 6.77 -3.89
C GLU A 88 5.20 5.55 -3.40
N ASP A 89 4.82 5.55 -2.12
CA ASP A 89 4.01 4.50 -1.50
C ASP A 89 2.67 4.28 -2.21
N PHE A 90 2.00 5.38 -2.52
CA PHE A 90 0.69 5.37 -3.16
C PHE A 90 0.84 5.05 -4.64
N GLY A 91 1.92 5.50 -5.29
CA GLY A 91 2.26 5.10 -6.66
C GLY A 91 2.47 3.59 -6.79
N PHE A 92 3.19 2.98 -5.85
CA PHE A 92 3.34 1.51 -5.78
C PHE A 92 1.99 0.82 -5.63
N CYS A 93 1.15 1.26 -4.67
CA CYS A 93 -0.19 0.69 -4.47
C CYS A 93 -1.05 0.79 -5.73
N ARG A 94 -1.01 1.93 -6.44
CA ARG A 94 -1.73 2.11 -7.72
C ARG A 94 -1.24 1.16 -8.80
N LYS A 95 0.07 1.03 -9.01
CA LYS A 95 0.63 0.10 -9.99
C LYS A 95 0.24 -1.34 -9.66
N TRP A 96 0.37 -1.75 -8.40
CA TRP A 96 0.02 -3.11 -8.00
C TRP A 96 -1.48 -3.41 -8.17
N THR A 97 -2.35 -2.50 -7.75
CA THR A 97 -3.81 -2.68 -7.87
C THR A 97 -4.31 -2.61 -9.31
N ALA A 98 -3.67 -1.81 -10.17
CA ALA A 98 -4.01 -1.72 -11.60
C ALA A 98 -3.83 -3.05 -12.36
N ILE A 99 -2.98 -3.95 -11.87
CA ILE A 99 -2.81 -5.30 -12.44
C ILE A 99 -3.58 -6.38 -11.65
N GLY A 100 -4.59 -5.98 -10.89
CA GLY A 100 -5.44 -6.87 -10.09
C GLY A 100 -4.82 -7.30 -8.75
N GLY A 101 -3.76 -6.64 -8.33
CA GLY A 101 -3.18 -6.80 -7.00
C GLY A 101 -4.09 -6.28 -5.90
N LYS A 102 -3.85 -6.75 -4.67
CA LYS A 102 -4.54 -6.29 -3.47
C LYS A 102 -3.54 -5.84 -2.41
N CYS A 103 -3.89 -4.77 -1.69
CA CYS A 103 -3.14 -4.25 -0.57
C CYS A 103 -3.92 -4.50 0.72
N TYR A 104 -3.19 -4.75 1.81
CA TYR A 104 -3.76 -5.01 3.12
C TYR A 104 -2.99 -4.25 4.20
N CYS A 105 -3.72 -3.72 5.18
CA CYS A 105 -3.14 -3.23 6.44
C CYS A 105 -3.42 -4.23 7.55
N TYR A 106 -2.38 -4.60 8.29
CA TYR A 106 -2.53 -5.29 9.56
C TYR A 106 -2.68 -4.26 10.68
N ILE A 107 -3.72 -4.38 11.50
CA ILE A 107 -4.15 -3.29 12.39
C ILE A 107 -4.07 -3.60 13.88
N ASP A 108 -3.82 -4.85 14.26
CA ASP A 108 -4.02 -5.35 15.63
C ASP A 108 -2.82 -5.10 16.57
N ASP A 109 -1.62 -4.90 16.03
CA ASP A 109 -0.41 -4.66 16.83
C ASP A 109 0.04 -3.20 16.85
N PHE A 110 0.79 -2.87 17.88
CA PHE A 110 1.47 -1.59 18.02
C PHE A 110 2.71 -1.54 17.14
N ILE A 111 2.94 -0.40 16.50
CA ILE A 111 4.18 -0.06 15.80
C ILE A 111 4.75 1.20 16.45
N THR A 112 6.06 1.18 16.71
CA THR A 112 6.81 2.36 17.16
C THR A 112 7.72 2.84 16.06
N HIS A 113 7.52 4.08 15.62
CA HIS A 113 8.48 4.79 14.79
C HIS A 113 9.50 5.49 15.70
N VAL A 114 10.77 5.10 15.59
CA VAL A 114 11.86 5.65 16.39
C VAL A 114 12.64 6.66 15.56
N GLY A 115 12.47 7.95 15.86
CA GLY A 115 13.31 9.04 15.37
C GLY A 115 13.96 9.76 16.55
N GLU A 116 14.06 11.09 16.46
CA GLU A 116 14.43 11.93 17.62
C GLU A 116 13.43 11.78 18.78
N TYR A 117 12.15 11.57 18.44
CA TYR A 117 11.08 11.19 19.35
C TYR A 117 10.51 9.84 18.95
N GLN A 118 9.98 9.10 19.94
CA GLN A 118 9.29 7.83 19.71
C GLN A 118 7.79 8.08 19.55
N TYR A 119 7.25 7.68 18.41
CA TYR A 119 5.82 7.69 18.15
C TYR A 119 5.31 6.25 18.14
N ASN A 120 4.54 5.87 19.16
CA ASN A 120 3.93 4.56 19.28
C ASN A 120 2.43 4.66 19.01
N GLY A 121 1.90 3.71 18.25
CA GLY A 121 0.46 3.64 18.02
C GLY A 121 0.04 2.32 17.39
N ARG A 122 -1.26 2.04 17.52
CA ARG A 122 -1.93 0.94 16.85
C ARG A 122 -3.06 1.51 15.99
N LEU A 123 -3.15 1.05 14.75
CA LEU A 123 -4.13 1.57 13.81
C LEU A 123 -5.57 1.27 14.23
N LYS A 124 -5.81 0.12 14.87
CA LYS A 124 -7.14 -0.24 15.41
C LYS A 124 -7.72 0.81 16.36
N ASP A 125 -6.91 1.44 17.20
CA ASP A 125 -7.40 2.39 18.22
C ASP A 125 -7.93 3.70 17.61
N ASN A 126 -7.64 3.89 16.33
CA ASN A 126 -7.97 5.05 15.53
C ASN A 126 -9.20 4.80 14.64
N LEU A 127 -9.79 3.61 14.69
CA LEU A 127 -10.96 3.25 13.90
C LEU A 127 -12.20 3.18 14.82
N GLU A 128 -13.28 3.86 14.41
CA GLU A 128 -14.57 3.75 15.09
C GLU A 128 -15.29 2.46 14.65
N PHE A 129 -15.30 1.43 15.50
CA PHE A 129 -16.02 0.19 15.23
C PHE A 129 -17.45 0.25 15.74
N LYS A 130 -18.41 -0.11 14.88
CA LYS A 130 -19.69 -0.65 15.33
C LYS A 130 -19.65 -2.16 15.07
N PRO A 131 -19.56 -3.01 16.11
CA PRO A 131 -19.62 -4.45 15.92
C PRO A 131 -20.97 -4.79 15.30
N VAL A 132 -20.95 -5.39 14.11
CA VAL A 132 -22.13 -5.96 13.46
C VAL A 132 -22.15 -7.44 13.81
N ASP A 133 -23.16 -7.85 14.57
CA ASP A 133 -23.38 -9.26 14.89
C ASP A 133 -24.08 -9.95 13.72
N ASP A 134 -23.30 -10.66 12.90
CA ASP A 134 -23.82 -11.41 11.75
C ASP A 134 -24.60 -12.68 12.16
N SER A 135 -24.67 -13.03 13.46
CA SER A 135 -25.51 -14.14 13.92
C SER A 135 -27.00 -13.94 13.65
N GLN A 136 -27.43 -12.71 13.38
CA GLN A 136 -28.82 -12.38 13.05
C GLN A 136 -29.12 -12.37 11.53
N LYS A 137 -28.12 -12.43 10.64
CA LYS A 137 -28.36 -12.42 9.18
C LYS A 137 -28.87 -13.76 8.61
N ASN A 138 -28.83 -14.84 9.41
CA ASN A 138 -29.27 -16.18 9.03
C ASN A 138 -30.52 -16.65 9.82
N LYS A 139 -31.42 -15.74 10.22
CA LYS A 139 -32.75 -16.07 10.75
C LYS A 139 -33.85 -15.62 9.81
#